data_AF-A0A6N3AC89-F1
#
_entry.id   AF-A0A6N3AC89-F1
#
_cell.length_a   1.000
_cell.length_b   1.000
_cell.length_c   1.000
_cell.angle_alpha   90.00
_cell.angle_beta   90.00
_cell.angle_gamma   90.00
#
_symmetry.space_group_name_H-M   'P 1'
#
loop_
_entity.id
_entity.type
_entity.pdbx_description
1 polymer ?
#
loop_
_entity_poly.entity_id
_entity_poly.type
_entity_poly.pdbx_seq_one_letter_code
_entity_poly.pdbx_strand_id
1 'polypeptide(L)'
;MKMKRFKNYKRTFTILVCIGAVILIFSSFIKRDKYKNEGINMTEEEKKIVSEVIEIAESKIGLQYVWGGKGEIMTEERLNELITYYGDSYYPLSEETYVGEQAFDCSGLTYWVYREVTGVEIGYSTYDQEDELQGYEVSEEELQPGDLIYTPGHVVLYKGKGKIINAYNKYIYPIGGVKEGNLNITNDSVIYRPLDYINSLK
;
A
#
# COMPACT_ATOMS: atom_id res chain seq x y z
N MET A 1 38.85 -28.28 -58.57
CA MET A 1 37.43 -28.46 -58.19
C MET A 1 37.26 -28.09 -56.72
N LYS A 2 36.33 -27.14 -56.41
CA LYS A 2 35.84 -26.64 -55.09
C LYS A 2 36.82 -25.76 -54.27
N MET A 3 36.56 -24.44 -54.06
CA MET A 3 35.62 -23.76 -53.12
C MET A 3 35.88 -24.13 -51.64
N LYS A 4 35.86 -23.27 -50.62
CA LYS A 4 35.60 -21.82 -50.40
C LYS A 4 35.94 -21.53 -48.91
N ARG A 5 36.37 -20.31 -48.62
CA ARG A 5 36.11 -19.51 -47.39
C ARG A 5 35.84 -20.26 -46.07
N PHE A 6 36.82 -20.31 -45.16
CA PHE A 6 36.56 -20.44 -43.72
C PHE A 6 37.67 -19.75 -42.92
N LYS A 7 37.55 -18.45 -42.64
CA LYS A 7 38.39 -17.79 -41.62
C LYS A 7 37.84 -16.54 -40.95
N ASN A 8 36.62 -16.09 -41.29
CA ASN A 8 36.05 -14.86 -40.71
C ASN A 8 34.89 -15.07 -39.72
N TYR A 9 34.48 -16.30 -39.40
CA TYR A 9 33.31 -16.52 -38.55
C TYR A 9 33.61 -16.48 -37.03
N LYS A 10 34.82 -16.87 -36.60
CA LYS A 10 35.17 -16.89 -35.16
C LYS A 10 35.38 -15.48 -34.58
N ARG A 11 35.95 -14.55 -35.35
CA ARG A 11 36.21 -13.17 -34.87
C ARG A 11 34.94 -12.33 -34.75
N THR A 12 33.99 -12.45 -35.68
CA THR A 12 32.69 -11.78 -35.58
C THR A 12 31.82 -12.35 -34.46
N PHE A 13 31.88 -13.67 -34.21
CA PHE A 13 31.11 -14.29 -33.12
C PHE A 13 31.59 -13.83 -31.73
N THR A 14 32.91 -13.71 -31.50
CA THR A 14 33.44 -13.22 -30.22
C THR A 14 33.11 -11.74 -29.98
N ILE A 15 33.14 -10.90 -31.02
CA ILE A 15 32.78 -9.46 -30.90
C ILE A 15 31.28 -9.28 -30.59
N LEU A 16 30.40 -10.07 -31.22
CA LEU A 16 28.96 -10.04 -30.95
C LEU A 16 28.61 -10.48 -29.52
N VAL A 17 29.29 -11.50 -28.99
CA VAL A 17 29.09 -11.95 -27.59
C VAL A 17 29.55 -10.87 -26.60
N CYS A 18 30.66 -10.18 -26.86
CA CYS A 18 31.13 -9.09 -26.02
C CYS A 18 30.20 -7.86 -26.06
N ILE A 19 29.66 -7.49 -27.23
CA ILE A 19 28.69 -6.38 -27.33
C ILE A 19 27.37 -6.74 -26.65
N GLY A 20 26.87 -7.97 -26.82
CA GLY A 20 25.67 -8.45 -26.12
C GLY A 20 25.84 -8.49 -24.60
N ALA A 21 27.00 -8.93 -24.11
CA ALA A 21 27.33 -8.90 -22.68
C ALA A 21 27.47 -7.46 -22.15
N VAL A 22 28.10 -6.55 -22.88
CA VAL A 22 28.21 -5.14 -22.49
C VAL A 22 26.86 -4.43 -22.49
N ILE A 23 25.97 -4.72 -23.46
CA ILE A 23 24.59 -4.21 -23.48
C ILE A 23 23.78 -4.78 -22.31
N LEU A 24 23.92 -6.07 -21.99
CA LEU A 24 23.26 -6.66 -20.82
C LEU A 24 23.78 -6.07 -19.51
N ILE A 25 25.09 -5.83 -19.39
CA ILE A 25 25.73 -5.18 -18.24
C ILE A 25 25.34 -3.70 -18.14
N PHE A 26 25.21 -2.98 -19.27
CA PHE A 26 24.71 -1.59 -19.28
C PHE A 26 23.21 -1.53 -18.96
N SER A 27 22.41 -2.49 -19.44
CA SER A 27 20.98 -2.58 -19.12
C SER A 27 20.74 -2.94 -17.65
N SER A 28 21.63 -3.75 -17.05
CA SER A 28 21.57 -4.05 -15.62
C SER A 28 22.07 -2.89 -14.75
N PHE A 29 23.01 -2.08 -15.26
CA PHE A 29 23.44 -0.82 -14.64
C PHE A 29 22.40 0.30 -14.73
N ILE A 30 21.48 0.24 -15.70
CA ILE A 30 20.34 1.16 -15.85
C ILE A 30 19.04 0.44 -15.46
N LYS A 31 19.05 -0.39 -14.40
CA LYS A 31 17.84 -0.47 -13.59
C LYS A 31 17.76 0.81 -12.79
N ARG A 32 17.14 1.84 -13.38
CA ARG A 32 16.72 3.03 -12.62
C ARG A 32 15.89 2.50 -11.47
N ASP A 33 16.32 2.71 -10.24
CA ASP A 33 15.51 2.43 -9.07
C ASP A 33 14.19 3.20 -9.23
N LYS A 34 13.08 2.46 -9.41
CA LYS A 34 11.74 3.03 -9.68
C LYS A 34 11.34 3.98 -8.55
N TYR A 35 11.84 3.75 -7.34
CA TYR A 35 11.45 4.43 -6.11
C TYR A 35 12.47 5.46 -5.62
N LYS A 36 13.50 5.76 -6.42
CA LYS A 36 14.58 6.69 -6.03
C LYS A 36 14.11 8.11 -5.67
N ASN A 37 12.91 8.48 -6.11
CA ASN A 37 12.34 9.81 -5.90
C ASN A 37 11.39 9.86 -4.69
N GLU A 38 11.14 8.74 -4.01
CA GLU A 38 10.30 8.71 -2.81
C GLU A 38 10.90 9.58 -1.69
N GLY A 39 10.06 10.40 -1.08
CA GLY A 39 10.38 11.31 0.01
C GLY A 39 11.28 12.51 -0.35
N ILE A 40 11.67 12.68 -1.63
CA ILE A 40 12.57 13.79 -2.02
C ILE A 40 11.91 15.14 -1.79
N ASN A 41 10.61 15.26 -2.06
CA ASN A 41 9.87 16.51 -2.00
C ASN A 41 9.20 16.76 -0.63
N MET A 42 9.47 15.93 0.37
CA MET A 42 8.94 16.08 1.73
C MET A 42 9.92 16.83 2.63
N THR A 43 9.40 17.70 3.49
CA THR A 43 10.11 18.27 4.63
C THR A 43 10.45 17.18 5.66
N GLU A 44 11.37 17.47 6.58
CA GLU A 44 11.72 16.52 7.65
C GLU A 44 10.56 16.26 8.62
N GLU A 45 9.68 17.24 8.84
CA GLU A 45 8.46 17.07 9.64
C GLU A 45 7.48 16.11 8.95
N GLU A 46 7.26 16.30 7.65
CA GLU A 46 6.40 15.43 6.84
C GLU A 46 6.94 14.00 6.78
N LYS A 47 8.25 13.83 6.59
CA LYS A 47 8.89 12.50 6.64
C LYS A 47 8.68 11.82 8.00
N LYS A 48 8.74 12.58 9.09
CA LYS A 48 8.49 12.04 10.43
C LYS A 48 7.04 11.57 10.57
N ILE A 49 6.07 12.40 10.17
CA ILE A 49 4.64 12.03 10.18
C ILE A 49 4.41 10.77 9.36
N VAL A 50 4.92 10.71 8.13
CA VAL A 50 4.77 9.56 7.24
C VAL A 50 5.42 8.30 7.85
N SER A 51 6.63 8.41 8.42
CA SER A 51 7.28 7.28 9.09
C SER A 51 6.44 6.74 10.24
N GLU A 52 5.91 7.63 11.08
CA GLU A 52 5.12 7.24 12.24
C GLU A 52 3.78 6.60 11.84
N VAL A 53 3.10 7.15 10.82
CA VAL A 53 1.89 6.55 10.23
C VAL A 53 2.16 5.13 9.74
N ILE A 54 3.26 4.93 9.00
CA ILE A 54 3.64 3.62 8.47
C ILE A 54 4.02 2.65 9.59
N GLU A 55 4.87 3.07 10.53
CA GLU A 55 5.33 2.23 11.66
C GLU A 55 4.15 1.75 12.51
N ILE A 56 3.21 2.65 12.80
CA ILE A 56 2.00 2.29 13.54
C ILE A 56 1.14 1.32 12.71
N ALA A 57 0.95 1.54 11.41
CA ALA A 57 0.23 0.61 10.55
C ALA A 57 0.90 -0.78 10.49
N GLU A 58 2.23 -0.83 10.41
CA GLU A 58 3.00 -2.08 10.44
C GLU A 58 2.83 -2.84 11.74
N SER A 59 2.75 -2.13 12.87
CA SER A 59 2.52 -2.74 14.19
C SER A 59 1.19 -3.49 14.29
N LYS A 60 0.25 -3.24 13.36
CA LYS A 60 -1.07 -3.88 13.30
C LYS A 60 -1.10 -5.13 12.44
N ILE A 61 -0.02 -5.43 11.70
CA ILE A 61 0.07 -6.65 10.88
C ILE A 61 -0.13 -7.89 11.76
N GLY A 62 -1.02 -8.78 11.34
CA GLY A 62 -1.41 -9.97 12.09
C GLY A 62 -2.79 -9.88 12.74
N LEU A 63 -3.33 -8.67 12.93
CA LEU A 63 -4.70 -8.49 13.40
C LEU A 63 -5.71 -8.99 12.37
N GLN A 64 -6.85 -9.48 12.86
CA GLN A 64 -7.94 -9.95 12.00
C GLN A 64 -8.69 -8.77 11.40
N TYR A 65 -9.29 -9.00 10.23
CA TYR A 65 -10.15 -8.00 9.60
C TYR A 65 -11.49 -8.00 10.33
N VAL A 66 -11.93 -6.81 10.71
CA VAL A 66 -13.24 -6.60 11.33
C VAL A 66 -13.98 -5.58 10.50
N TRP A 67 -15.08 -6.01 9.87
CA TRP A 67 -15.91 -5.10 9.09
C TRP A 67 -16.44 -3.97 9.99
N GLY A 68 -16.27 -2.71 9.60
CA GLY A 68 -16.67 -1.56 10.41
C GLY A 68 -15.76 -1.23 11.60
N GLY A 69 -14.66 -1.96 11.82
CA GLY A 69 -13.69 -1.64 12.88
C GLY A 69 -12.87 -0.39 12.54
N LYS A 70 -12.72 0.53 13.49
CA LYS A 70 -12.06 1.85 13.35
C LYS A 70 -10.94 2.08 14.36
N GLY A 71 -10.30 1.00 14.81
CA GLY A 71 -9.21 1.01 15.76
C GLY A 71 -9.63 0.95 17.22
N GLU A 72 -10.91 0.73 17.52
CA GLU A 72 -11.34 0.38 18.88
C GLU A 72 -10.81 -1.01 19.29
N ILE A 73 -10.65 -1.22 20.60
CA ILE A 73 -10.52 -2.58 21.14
C ILE A 73 -11.90 -3.21 21.11
N MET A 74 -12.01 -4.37 20.45
CA MET A 74 -13.29 -5.04 20.24
C MET A 74 -13.82 -5.60 21.56
N THR A 75 -15.05 -5.21 21.91
CA THR A 75 -15.81 -5.83 23.01
C THR A 75 -16.89 -6.75 22.46
N GLU A 76 -17.42 -7.65 23.28
CA GLU A 76 -18.57 -8.49 22.91
C GLU A 76 -19.78 -7.63 22.49
N GLU A 77 -20.06 -6.55 23.22
CA GLU A 77 -21.15 -5.61 22.88
C GLU A 77 -20.94 -4.99 21.50
N ARG A 78 -19.73 -4.49 21.23
CA ARG A 78 -19.41 -3.87 19.94
C ARG A 78 -19.48 -4.88 18.80
N LEU A 79 -18.97 -6.10 19.01
CA LEU A 79 -19.04 -7.16 18.01
C LEU A 79 -20.49 -7.52 17.69
N ASN A 80 -21.35 -7.63 18.71
CA ASN A 80 -22.78 -7.92 18.53
C ASN A 80 -23.52 -6.79 17.80
N GLU A 81 -23.19 -5.52 18.08
CA GLU A 81 -23.73 -4.37 17.35
C GLU A 81 -23.37 -4.45 15.87
N LEU A 82 -22.09 -4.72 15.58
CA LEU A 82 -21.55 -4.85 14.23
C LEU A 82 -22.14 -6.04 13.47
N ILE A 83 -22.29 -7.20 14.11
CA ILE A 83 -22.97 -8.38 13.55
C ILE A 83 -24.44 -8.06 13.28
N THR A 84 -25.13 -7.36 14.18
CA THR A 84 -26.53 -6.96 13.98
C THR A 84 -26.70 -6.04 12.77
N TYR A 85 -25.78 -5.09 12.60
CA TYR A 85 -25.85 -4.10 11.52
C TYR A 85 -25.47 -4.68 10.15
N TYR A 86 -24.36 -5.43 10.06
CA TYR A 86 -23.84 -5.93 8.79
C TYR A 86 -24.29 -7.36 8.46
N GLY A 87 -24.64 -8.17 9.47
CA GLY A 87 -25.06 -9.56 9.35
C GLY A 87 -23.93 -10.57 9.60
N ASP A 88 -24.29 -11.75 10.10
CA ASP A 88 -23.36 -12.81 10.54
C ASP A 88 -22.34 -13.22 9.46
N SER A 89 -22.76 -13.18 8.19
CA SER A 89 -21.88 -13.58 7.07
C SER A 89 -20.61 -12.73 6.96
N TYR A 90 -20.57 -11.54 7.56
CA TYR A 90 -19.40 -10.66 7.58
C TYR A 90 -18.38 -11.02 8.67
N TYR A 91 -18.77 -11.83 9.66
CA TYR A 91 -17.95 -12.22 10.81
C TYR A 91 -17.86 -13.75 10.91
N PRO A 92 -17.13 -14.41 10.00
CA PRO A 92 -17.12 -15.87 9.89
C PRO A 92 -16.23 -16.57 10.93
N LEU A 93 -15.47 -15.83 11.73
CA LEU A 93 -14.57 -16.37 12.75
C LEU A 93 -15.28 -16.45 14.11
N SER A 94 -14.69 -17.16 15.08
CA SER A 94 -15.24 -17.21 16.43
C SER A 94 -15.17 -15.85 17.12
N GLU A 95 -16.08 -15.57 18.04
CA GLU A 95 -16.07 -14.36 18.88
C GLU A 95 -14.72 -14.15 19.57
N GLU A 96 -14.14 -15.22 20.14
CA GLU A 96 -12.81 -15.21 20.78
C GLU A 96 -11.68 -14.75 19.85
N THR A 97 -11.88 -14.84 18.53
CA THR A 97 -10.91 -14.37 17.53
C THR A 97 -10.95 -12.84 17.37
N TYR A 98 -12.07 -12.21 17.69
CA TYR A 98 -12.28 -10.77 17.53
C TYR A 98 -12.13 -10.01 18.84
N VAL A 99 -12.75 -10.50 19.92
CA VAL A 99 -12.85 -9.78 21.20
C VAL A 99 -11.49 -9.65 21.87
N GLY A 100 -11.21 -8.46 22.41
CA GLY A 100 -9.97 -8.13 23.11
C GLY A 100 -8.85 -7.62 22.20
N GLU A 101 -8.99 -7.77 20.88
CA GLU A 101 -8.04 -7.27 19.89
C GLU A 101 -8.49 -5.94 19.30
N GLN A 102 -7.53 -5.17 18.77
CA GLN A 102 -7.85 -3.94 18.05
C GLN A 102 -8.47 -4.27 16.68
N ALA A 103 -9.56 -3.59 16.34
CA ALA A 103 -10.39 -3.93 15.19
C ALA A 103 -10.22 -2.95 14.03
N PHE A 104 -10.00 -3.48 12.82
CA PHE A 104 -9.83 -2.67 11.61
C PHE A 104 -10.54 -3.27 10.39
N ASP A 105 -11.28 -2.42 9.67
CA ASP A 105 -11.50 -2.58 8.23
C ASP A 105 -10.50 -1.73 7.42
N CYS A 106 -10.66 -1.72 6.09
CA CYS A 106 -9.70 -1.05 5.20
C CYS A 106 -9.58 0.45 5.47
N SER A 107 -10.70 1.17 5.43
CA SER A 107 -10.74 2.61 5.73
C SER A 107 -10.52 2.91 7.20
N GLY A 108 -10.91 2.01 8.10
CA GLY A 108 -10.69 2.13 9.53
C GLY A 108 -9.22 2.11 9.91
N LEU A 109 -8.41 1.29 9.25
CA LEU A 109 -6.96 1.31 9.43
C LEU A 109 -6.39 2.66 9.02
N THR A 110 -6.70 3.16 7.82
CA THR A 110 -6.15 4.43 7.31
C THR A 110 -6.65 5.63 8.11
N TYR A 111 -7.94 5.67 8.42
CA TYR A 111 -8.55 6.67 9.31
C TYR A 111 -7.82 6.74 10.65
N TRP A 112 -7.64 5.59 11.30
CA TRP A 112 -7.08 5.54 12.64
C TRP A 112 -5.62 5.97 12.66
N VAL A 113 -4.77 5.44 11.77
CA VAL A 113 -3.33 5.79 11.79
C VAL A 113 -3.07 7.27 11.54
N TYR A 114 -3.82 7.91 10.64
CA TYR A 114 -3.69 9.34 10.40
C TYR A 114 -4.18 10.17 11.58
N ARG A 115 -5.32 9.78 12.17
CA ARG A 115 -5.87 10.44 13.36
C ARG A 115 -4.94 10.34 14.57
N GLU A 116 -4.34 9.17 14.81
CA GLU A 116 -3.45 8.98 15.96
C GLU A 116 -2.17 9.81 15.84
N VAL A 117 -1.57 9.88 14.65
CA VAL A 117 -0.30 10.60 14.45
C VAL A 117 -0.50 12.11 14.34
N THR A 118 -1.58 12.55 13.69
CA THR A 118 -1.74 13.96 13.31
C THR A 118 -2.87 14.67 14.05
N GLY A 119 -3.77 13.93 14.69
CA GLY A 119 -5.02 14.45 15.26
C GLY A 119 -6.08 14.82 14.22
N VAL A 120 -5.81 14.64 12.93
CA VAL A 120 -6.72 14.99 11.83
C VAL A 120 -7.48 13.76 11.35
N GLU A 121 -8.78 13.93 11.17
CA GLU A 121 -9.65 12.92 10.58
C GLU A 121 -9.70 13.10 9.06
N ILE A 122 -9.46 12.02 8.32
CA ILE A 122 -9.41 12.01 6.85
C ILE A 122 -10.67 11.43 6.20
N GLY A 123 -11.72 11.15 6.98
CA GLY A 123 -12.94 10.44 6.55
C GLY A 123 -13.10 9.05 7.20
N TYR A 124 -14.32 8.72 7.62
CA TYR A 124 -14.63 7.53 8.43
C TYR A 124 -14.77 6.24 7.59
N SER A 125 -15.40 6.33 6.43
CA SER A 125 -15.52 5.25 5.45
C SER A 125 -14.64 5.48 4.22
N THR A 126 -14.48 4.47 3.36
CA THR A 126 -13.73 4.62 2.10
C THR A 126 -14.28 5.76 1.25
N TYR A 127 -15.61 5.84 1.13
CA TYR A 127 -16.28 6.91 0.39
C TYR A 127 -16.07 8.28 1.02
N ASP A 128 -16.18 8.39 2.35
CA ASP A 128 -15.94 9.67 3.03
C ASP A 128 -14.48 10.13 2.84
N GLN A 129 -13.52 9.19 2.82
CA GLN A 129 -12.13 9.53 2.56
C GLN A 129 -11.90 10.01 1.13
N GLU A 130 -12.51 9.35 0.13
CA GLU A 130 -12.44 9.82 -1.26
C GLU A 130 -13.05 11.23 -1.40
N ASP A 131 -14.20 11.47 -0.76
CA ASP A 131 -14.87 12.78 -0.78
C ASP A 131 -14.03 13.88 -0.09
N GLU A 132 -13.46 13.59 1.08
CA GLU A 132 -12.64 14.54 1.84
C GLU A 132 -11.31 14.84 1.12
N LEU A 133 -10.71 13.83 0.50
CA LEU A 133 -9.40 13.92 -0.12
C LEU A 133 -9.43 14.30 -1.61
N GLN A 134 -10.60 14.46 -2.23
CA GLN A 134 -10.76 14.69 -3.67
C GLN A 134 -9.92 15.85 -4.25
N GLY A 135 -9.57 16.86 -3.43
CA GLY A 135 -8.73 17.99 -3.81
C GLY A 135 -7.22 17.72 -3.82
N TYR A 136 -6.80 16.52 -3.41
CA TYR A 136 -5.41 16.14 -3.13
C TYR A 136 -5.02 14.87 -3.90
N GLU A 137 -5.59 14.70 -5.10
CA GLU A 137 -5.26 13.61 -6.01
C GLU A 137 -3.84 13.77 -6.57
N VAL A 138 -3.12 12.66 -6.71
CA VAL A 138 -1.75 12.62 -7.25
C VAL A 138 -1.59 11.51 -8.28
N SER A 139 -0.68 11.67 -9.23
CA SER A 139 -0.44 10.64 -10.25
C SER A 139 0.41 9.47 -9.74
N GLU A 140 0.40 8.32 -10.42
CA GLU A 140 1.29 7.19 -10.07
C GLU A 140 2.77 7.60 -10.11
N GLU A 141 3.16 8.51 -11.01
CA GLU A 141 4.53 9.01 -11.11
C GLU A 141 4.95 9.86 -9.92
N GLU A 142 3.97 10.44 -9.22
CA GLU A 142 4.18 11.27 -8.04
C GLU A 142 4.01 10.49 -6.72
N LEU A 143 3.65 9.21 -6.78
CA LEU A 143 3.39 8.37 -5.60
C LEU A 143 4.51 8.44 -4.55
N GLN A 144 4.13 8.73 -3.31
CA GLN A 144 5.01 8.83 -2.15
C GLN A 144 4.54 7.93 -1.01
N PRO A 145 5.44 7.39 -0.17
CA PRO A 145 5.06 6.74 1.08
C PRO A 145 4.09 7.63 1.88
N GLY A 146 3.04 7.05 2.44
CA GLY A 146 1.92 7.76 3.05
C GLY A 146 0.72 7.93 2.11
N ASP A 147 0.90 7.98 0.78
CA ASP A 147 -0.23 8.12 -0.13
C ASP A 147 -1.20 6.92 0.02
N LEU A 148 -2.49 7.20 -0.13
CA LEU A 148 -3.56 6.22 -0.06
C LEU A 148 -4.02 5.87 -1.46
N ILE A 149 -4.06 4.57 -1.78
CA ILE A 149 -4.57 4.07 -3.06
C ILE A 149 -5.94 3.45 -2.85
N TYR A 150 -6.92 3.97 -3.57
CA TYR A 150 -8.30 3.53 -3.58
C TYR A 150 -8.57 2.66 -4.78
N THR A 151 -9.36 1.62 -4.58
CA THR A 151 -10.04 0.86 -5.63
C THR A 151 -11.50 0.70 -5.22
N PRO A 152 -12.42 0.29 -6.11
CA PRO A 152 -13.84 0.19 -5.76
C PRO A 152 -14.10 -0.59 -4.45
N GLY A 153 -14.47 0.14 -3.39
CA GLY A 153 -14.78 -0.39 -2.07
C GLY A 153 -13.57 -0.77 -1.19
N HIS A 154 -12.34 -0.37 -1.53
CA HIS A 154 -11.15 -0.72 -0.77
C HIS A 154 -10.07 0.37 -0.80
N VAL A 155 -9.31 0.49 0.27
CA VAL A 155 -8.19 1.44 0.39
C VAL A 155 -6.96 0.75 0.97
N VAL A 156 -5.78 1.15 0.51
CA VAL A 156 -4.48 0.70 1.02
C VAL A 156 -3.56 1.87 1.31
N LEU A 157 -2.71 1.71 2.33
CA LEU A 157 -1.63 2.66 2.63
C LEU A 157 -0.37 2.26 1.86
N TYR A 158 0.20 3.17 1.06
CA TYR A 158 1.50 2.96 0.45
C TYR A 158 2.62 3.18 1.46
N LYS A 159 3.48 2.17 1.66
CA LYS A 159 4.62 2.26 2.58
C LYS A 159 5.96 2.51 1.88
N GLY A 160 5.93 2.78 0.57
CA GLY A 160 7.14 2.93 -0.23
C GLY A 160 7.65 1.63 -0.84
N LYS A 161 8.60 1.76 -1.76
CA LYS A 161 9.33 0.64 -2.39
C LYS A 161 8.43 -0.42 -3.02
N GLY A 162 7.27 -0.03 -3.55
CA GLY A 162 6.31 -0.94 -4.16
C GLY A 162 5.57 -1.83 -3.18
N LYS A 163 5.44 -1.40 -1.93
CA LYS A 163 4.77 -2.14 -0.86
C LYS A 163 3.60 -1.34 -0.28
N ILE A 164 2.60 -2.06 0.20
CA ILE A 164 1.40 -1.50 0.83
C ILE A 164 1.12 -2.18 2.16
N ILE A 165 0.31 -1.52 3.00
CA ILE A 165 -0.31 -2.10 4.19
C ILE A 165 -1.82 -1.94 4.06
N ASN A 166 -2.57 -2.99 4.39
CA ASN A 166 -4.02 -2.92 4.42
C ASN A 166 -4.67 -3.95 5.35
N ALA A 167 -5.87 -3.64 5.82
CA ALA A 167 -6.81 -4.64 6.35
C ALA A 167 -7.63 -5.19 5.18
N TYR A 168 -7.54 -6.50 4.91
CA TYR A 168 -8.18 -7.10 3.74
C TYR A 168 -8.86 -8.42 4.03
N ASN A 169 -10.15 -8.48 3.70
CA ASN A 169 -11.02 -9.65 3.71
C ASN A 169 -11.17 -10.34 5.09
N LYS A 170 -12.34 -10.93 5.29
CA LYS A 170 -12.79 -11.56 6.54
C LYS A 170 -12.23 -12.97 6.81
N TYR A 171 -11.32 -13.48 5.97
CA TYR A 171 -10.69 -14.77 6.24
C TYR A 171 -9.67 -14.65 7.36
N ILE A 172 -9.34 -15.78 8.00
CA ILE A 172 -8.31 -15.81 9.04
C ILE A 172 -6.96 -15.31 8.49
N TYR A 173 -6.26 -14.46 9.24
CA TYR A 173 -4.87 -14.12 8.96
C TYR A 173 -4.01 -15.39 8.83
N PRO A 174 -3.09 -15.50 7.84
CA PRO A 174 -2.65 -14.45 6.91
C PRO A 174 -3.44 -14.33 5.60
N ILE A 175 -4.47 -15.15 5.38
CA ILE A 175 -5.30 -15.06 4.16
C ILE A 175 -6.10 -13.75 4.17
N GLY A 176 -6.66 -13.38 5.33
CA GLY A 176 -7.28 -12.08 5.58
C GLY A 176 -6.48 -11.21 6.55
N GLY A 177 -7.15 -10.28 7.22
CA GLY A 177 -6.54 -9.42 8.25
C GLY A 177 -5.67 -8.29 7.74
N VAL A 178 -5.02 -7.62 8.70
CA VAL A 178 -4.03 -6.56 8.44
C VAL A 178 -2.73 -7.20 7.99
N LYS A 179 -2.21 -6.78 6.85
CA LYS A 179 -1.01 -7.37 6.24
C LYS A 179 -0.24 -6.41 5.35
N GLU A 180 0.99 -6.80 5.04
CA GLU A 180 1.75 -6.22 3.94
C GLU A 180 1.36 -6.89 2.61
N GLY A 181 1.28 -6.08 1.55
CA GLY A 181 1.14 -6.53 0.17
C GLY A 181 2.15 -5.89 -0.77
N ASN A 182 2.14 -6.32 -2.03
CA ASN A 182 2.82 -5.62 -3.10
C ASN A 182 1.88 -4.60 -3.72
N LEU A 183 2.42 -3.45 -4.13
CA LEU A 183 1.68 -2.43 -4.85
C LEU A 183 1.11 -3.01 -6.15
N ASN A 184 -0.17 -2.77 -6.38
CA ASN A 184 -0.87 -3.09 -7.62
C ASN A 184 -1.85 -1.95 -7.93
N ILE A 185 -1.48 -1.09 -8.87
CA ILE A 185 -2.31 0.02 -9.36
C ILE A 185 -3.00 -0.46 -10.63
N THR A 186 -4.31 -0.25 -10.72
CA THR A 186 -5.13 -0.60 -11.89
C THR A 186 -5.73 0.68 -12.50
N ASN A 187 -6.43 0.55 -13.63
CA ASN A 187 -7.10 1.70 -14.26
C ASN A 187 -8.25 2.27 -13.42
N ASP A 188 -8.74 1.50 -12.43
CA ASP A 188 -9.78 1.93 -11.50
C ASP A 188 -9.19 2.48 -10.19
N SER A 189 -7.87 2.63 -10.12
CA SER A 189 -7.20 3.16 -8.95
C SER A 189 -7.19 4.69 -8.94
N VAL A 190 -7.45 5.27 -7.78
CA VAL A 190 -7.26 6.70 -7.50
C VAL A 190 -6.30 6.84 -6.33
N ILE A 191 -5.39 7.81 -6.40
CA ILE A 191 -4.35 8.02 -5.39
C ILE A 191 -4.56 9.39 -4.77
N TYR A 192 -4.72 9.43 -3.46
CA TYR A 192 -4.81 10.67 -2.71
C TYR A 192 -3.63 10.81 -1.75
N ARG A 193 -3.21 12.05 -1.49
CA ARG A 193 -2.17 12.39 -0.53
C ARG A 193 -2.77 13.03 0.72
N PRO A 194 -3.04 12.27 1.80
CA PRO A 194 -3.59 12.83 3.04
C PRO A 194 -2.71 13.91 3.66
N LEU A 195 -1.39 13.84 3.45
CA LEU A 195 -0.47 14.83 3.99
C LEU A 195 -0.74 16.25 3.45
N ASP A 196 -1.07 16.37 2.17
CA ASP A 196 -1.40 17.65 1.54
C ASP A 196 -2.70 18.22 2.12
N TYR A 197 -3.69 17.35 2.34
CA TYR A 197 -4.92 17.70 3.06
C TYR A 197 -4.63 18.18 4.49
N ILE A 198 -3.86 17.42 5.26
CA ILE A 198 -3.52 17.76 6.65
C ILE A 198 -2.79 19.10 6.74
N ASN A 199 -1.87 19.35 5.81
CA ASN A 199 -1.15 20.62 5.74
C ASN A 199 -2.06 21.80 5.36
N SER A 200 -3.12 21.57 4.57
CA SER A 200 -4.08 22.61 4.19
C SER A 200 -4.91 23.15 5.36
N LEU A 201 -4.99 22.38 6.46
CA LEU A 201 -5.75 22.73 7.66
C LEU A 201 -4.96 23.57 8.68
N LYS A 202 -3.65 23.75 8.46
CA LYS A 202 -2.75 24.54 9.31
C LYS A 202 -2.76 26.02 8.90
#